data_AF-A0A0L0HNH9-F1
#
_entry.id   AF-A0A0L0HNH9-F1
#
_cell.length_a   1.000
_cell.length_b   1.000
_cell.length_c   1.000
_cell.angle_alpha   90.00
_cell.angle_beta   90.00
_cell.angle_gamma   90.00
#
_symmetry.space_group_name_H-M   'P 1'
#
loop_
_entity.id
_entity.type
_entity.pdbx_description
1 polymer ?
#
loop_
_entity_poly.entity_id
_entity_poly.type
_entity_poly.pdbx_seq_one_letter_code
_entity_poly.pdbx_strand_id
1 'polypeptide(L)'
;MAAAAPYRTFLGQRVWPATILKLYFPFFISGSMAFFLFSFAHTKMMDSPSAKWENIVNNVRRDTARQKLKAAAGEYYEAHK
;
A
#
# COMPACT_ATOMS: atom_id res chain seq x y z
N MET A 1 36.49 -18.02 -32.64
CA MET A 1 35.02 -17.88 -32.58
C MET A 1 34.65 -17.31 -31.22
N ALA A 2 34.11 -16.10 -31.16
CA ALA A 2 33.69 -15.52 -29.88
C ALA A 2 32.48 -16.31 -29.35
N ALA A 3 32.58 -16.84 -28.13
CA ALA A 3 31.50 -17.59 -27.50
C ALA A 3 30.28 -16.68 -27.31
N ALA A 4 29.10 -17.15 -27.76
CA ALA A 4 27.85 -16.41 -27.61
C ALA A 4 27.54 -16.16 -26.13
N ALA A 5 27.18 -14.93 -25.78
CA ALA A 5 26.88 -14.55 -24.40
C ALA A 5 25.73 -15.43 -23.83
N PRO A 6 25.87 -16.01 -22.63
CA PRO A 6 24.83 -16.85 -22.04
C PRO A 6 23.64 -15.98 -21.65
N TYR A 7 22.56 -16.06 -22.43
CA TYR A 7 21.29 -15.42 -22.11
C TYR A 7 20.46 -16.31 -21.19
N ARG A 8 19.72 -15.70 -20.26
CA ARG A 8 18.77 -16.41 -19.39
C ARG A 8 17.37 -16.21 -19.95
N THR A 9 16.53 -17.24 -19.92
CA THR A 9 15.12 -17.12 -20.33
C THR A 9 14.26 -17.02 -19.09
N PHE A 10 13.41 -16.00 -19.01
CA PHE A 10 12.40 -15.86 -17.94
C PHE A 10 11.04 -15.64 -18.60
N LEU A 11 10.04 -16.43 -18.22
CA LEU A 11 8.68 -16.39 -18.80
C LEU A 11 8.66 -16.41 -20.34
N GLY A 12 9.52 -17.22 -20.96
CA GLY A 12 9.61 -17.35 -22.43
C GLY A 12 10.34 -16.20 -23.15
N GLN A 13 10.73 -15.14 -22.44
CA GLN A 13 11.50 -14.02 -23.01
C GLN A 13 12.99 -14.12 -22.69
N ARG A 14 13.82 -13.68 -23.64
CA ARG A 14 15.26 -13.52 -23.42
C ARG A 14 15.50 -12.37 -22.46
N VAL A 15 16.08 -12.68 -21.31
CA VAL A 15 16.49 -11.71 -20.30
C VAL A 15 17.99 -11.53 -20.38
N TRP A 16 18.38 -10.29 -20.64
CA TRP A 16 19.78 -9.86 -20.60
C TRP A 16 20.23 -9.79 -19.14
N PRO A 17 21.40 -10.34 -18.78
CA PRO A 17 21.93 -10.23 -17.43
C PRO A 17 22.33 -8.77 -17.17
N ALA A 18 21.38 -7.96 -16.71
CA ALA A 18 21.61 -6.58 -16.34
C ALA A 18 22.02 -6.49 -14.86
N THR A 19 23.05 -5.71 -14.56
CA THR A 19 23.55 -5.47 -13.20
C THR A 19 22.73 -4.43 -12.44
N ILE A 20 21.42 -4.38 -12.67
CA ILE A 20 20.49 -3.39 -12.09
C ILE A 20 20.63 -3.36 -10.57
N LEU A 21 20.67 -4.53 -9.93
CA LEU A 21 20.79 -4.60 -8.47
C LEU A 21 22.08 -3.95 -7.96
N LYS A 22 23.23 -4.16 -8.63
CA LYS A 22 24.51 -3.57 -8.20
C LYS A 22 24.52 -2.05 -8.40
N LEU A 23 23.92 -1.58 -9.49
CA LEU A 23 23.89 -0.16 -9.83
C LEU A 23 22.95 0.63 -8.91
N TYR A 24 21.79 0.04 -8.61
CA TYR A 24 20.71 0.70 -7.87
C TYR A 24 20.60 0.30 -6.40
N PHE A 25 21.49 -0.56 -5.90
CA PHE A 25 21.52 -0.99 -4.51
C PHE A 25 21.37 0.16 -3.49
N PRO A 26 22.15 1.26 -3.56
CA PRO A 26 22.01 2.34 -2.58
C PRO A 26 20.63 3.02 -2.62
N PHE A 27 19.96 3.05 -3.79
CA PHE A 27 18.62 3.62 -3.92
C PHE A 27 17.55 2.69 -3.33
N PHE A 28 17.70 1.38 -3.47
CA PHE A 28 16.81 0.42 -2.80
C PHE A 28 16.96 0.50 -1.28
N ILE A 29 18.19 0.63 -0.78
CA ILE A 29 18.44 0.78 0.66
C ILE A 29 17.93 2.13 1.18
N SER A 30 18.19 3.24 0.49
CA SER A 30 17.69 4.55 0.92
C SER A 30 16.16 4.64 0.87
N GLY A 31 15.53 4.09 -0.18
CA GLY A 31 14.08 4.05 -0.32
C GLY A 31 13.43 3.19 0.77
N SER A 32 13.97 2.01 1.06
CA SER A 32 13.46 1.15 2.13
C SER A 32 13.65 1.78 3.52
N MET A 33 14.81 2.40 3.78
CA MET A 33 15.06 3.10 5.04
C MET A 33 14.10 4.28 5.24
N ALA A 34 13.86 5.08 4.20
CA ALA A 34 12.88 6.17 4.26
C ALA A 34 11.47 5.62 4.54
N PHE A 35 11.06 4.54 3.86
CA PHE A 35 9.77 3.90 4.08
C PHE A 35 9.59 3.46 5.55
N PHE A 36 10.58 2.79 6.14
CA PHE A 36 10.50 2.38 7.55
C PHE A 36 10.48 3.55 8.51
N LEU A 37 11.27 4.61 8.25
CA LEU A 37 11.30 5.81 9.07
C LEU A 37 9.95 6.52 9.08
N PHE A 38 9.36 6.74 7.90
CA PHE A 38 8.04 7.37 7.79
C PHE A 38 6.93 6.51 8.39
N SER A 39 6.99 5.19 8.23
CA SER A 39 6.02 4.27 8.84
C SER A 39 6.10 4.30 10.38
N PHE A 40 7.31 4.35 10.93
CA PHE A 40 7.54 4.49 12.36
C PHE A 40 7.01 5.84 12.87
N ALA A 41 7.37 6.95 12.21
CA ALA A 41 6.90 8.28 12.57
C ALA A 41 5.36 8.37 12.50
N HIS A 42 4.75 7.86 11.43
CA HIS A 42 3.30 7.79 11.28
C HIS A 42 2.65 7.03 12.44
N THR A 43 3.18 5.87 12.80
CA THR A 43 2.67 5.07 13.92
C THR A 43 2.74 5.84 15.24
N LYS A 44 3.88 6.50 15.51
CA LYS A 44 4.05 7.31 16.73
C LYS A 44 3.15 8.54 16.78
N MET A 45 2.87 9.18 15.64
CA MET A 45 1.93 10.29 15.57
C MET A 45 0.48 9.85 15.79
N MET A 46 0.08 8.70 15.23
CA MET A 46 -1.25 8.12 15.41
C MET A 46 -1.50 7.61 16.85
N ASP A 47 -0.44 7.24 17.56
CA ASP A 47 -0.48 6.85 18.98
C ASP A 47 -0.55 8.05 19.95
N SER A 48 -0.53 9.30 19.46
CA SER A 48 -0.76 10.44 20.34
C SER A 48 -2.16 10.34 20.98
N PRO A 49 -2.30 10.52 22.31
CA PRO A 49 -3.58 10.35 23.00
C PRO A 49 -4.71 11.21 22.44
N SER A 50 -4.39 12.41 21.96
CA SER A 50 -5.32 13.33 21.28
C SER A 50 -5.80 12.78 19.93
N ALA A 51 -4.89 12.33 19.07
CA ALA A 51 -5.24 11.79 17.76
C ALA A 51 -6.00 10.47 17.86
N LYS A 52 -5.73 9.65 18.89
CA LYS A 52 -6.43 8.38 19.11
C LYS A 52 -7.92 8.60 19.37
N TRP A 53 -8.27 9.57 20.22
CA TRP A 53 -9.67 9.89 20.49
C TRP A 53 -10.37 10.47 19.27
N GLU A 54 -9.73 11.42 18.57
CA GLU A 54 -10.27 11.98 17.33
C GLU A 54 -10.49 10.91 16.25
N ASN A 55 -9.55 9.97 16.11
CA ASN A 55 -9.67 8.85 15.18
C ASN A 55 -10.82 7.91 15.54
N ILE A 56 -11.03 7.62 16.83
CA ILE A 56 -12.17 6.81 17.29
C ILE A 56 -13.49 7.52 16.96
N VAL A 57 -13.62 8.81 17.30
CA VAL A 57 -14.82 9.60 17.01
C VAL A 57 -15.09 9.68 15.51
N ASN A 58 -14.04 9.91 14.71
CA ASN A 58 -14.15 9.97 13.24
C ASN A 58 -14.55 8.62 12.63
N ASN A 59 -14.01 7.52 13.14
CA ASN A 59 -14.41 6.17 12.70
C ASN A 59 -15.87 5.88 13.04
N VAL A 60 -16.31 6.16 14.27
CA VAL A 60 -17.72 5.98 14.69
C VAL A 60 -18.65 6.83 13.83
N ARG A 61 -18.29 8.09 13.56
CA ARG A 61 -19.08 8.99 12.71
C ARG A 61 -19.21 8.49 11.27
N ARG A 62 -18.10 8.03 10.68
CA ARG A 62 -18.09 7.44 9.33
C ARG A 62 -18.94 6.18 9.26
N ASP A 63 -18.82 5.30 10.24
CA ASP A 63 -19.54 4.03 10.25
C ASP A 63 -21.04 4.24 10.49
N THR A 64 -21.40 5.18 11.36
CA THR A 64 -22.80 5.62 11.54
C THR A 64 -23.39 6.17 10.24
N ALA A 65 -22.64 7.01 9.51
CA ALA A 65 -23.08 7.54 8.22
C ALA A 65 -23.28 6.44 7.17
N ARG A 66 -22.36 5.46 7.11
CA ARG A 66 -22.48 4.28 6.24
C ARG A 66 -23.67 3.40 6.62
N GLN A 67 -23.95 3.21 7.90
CA GLN A 67 -25.12 2.46 8.36
C GLN A 67 -26.41 3.15 7.97
N LYS A 68 -26.50 4.48 8.12
CA LYS A 68 -27.66 5.27 7.65
C LYS A 68 -27.89 5.11 6.14
N LEU A 69 -26.82 5.18 5.34
CA LEU A 69 -26.91 4.95 3.89
C LEU A 69 -27.35 3.53 3.56
N LYS A 70 -26.85 2.51 4.27
CA LYS A 70 -27.27 1.12 4.08
C LYS A 70 -28.73 0.90 4.47
N ALA A 71 -29.19 1.51 5.57
CA ALA A 71 -30.58 1.45 6.00
C ALA A 71 -31.50 2.10 4.95
N ALA A 72 -31.16 3.31 4.48
CA ALA A 72 -31.91 4.00 3.44
C ALA A 72 -31.95 3.22 2.11
N ALA A 73 -30.84 2.59 1.72
CA ALA A 73 -30.80 1.73 0.53
C ALA A 73 -31.68 0.47 0.69
N GLY A 74 -31.72 -0.11 1.90
CA GLY A 74 -32.60 -1.24 2.22
C GLY A 74 -34.08 -0.86 2.17
N GLU A 75 -34.45 0.28 2.76
CA GLU A 75 -35.81 0.82 2.70
C GLU A 75 -36.25 1.09 1.26
N TYR A 76 -35.39 1.67 0.43
CA TYR A 76 -35.68 1.89 -0.98
C TYR A 76 -35.92 0.57 -1.74
N TYR A 77 -35.10 -0.45 -1.48
CA TYR A 77 -35.22 -1.76 -2.12
C TYR A 77 -36.52 -2.47 -1.72
N GLU A 78 -36.87 -2.50 -0.43
CA GLU A 78 -38.13 -3.09 0.04
C GLU A 78 -39.37 -2.34 -0.47
N ALA A 79 -39.27 -1.02 -0.67
CA ALA A 79 -40.38 -0.23 -1.21
C ALA A 79 -40.63 -0.43 -2.72
N HIS A 80 -39.66 -0.98 -3.47
CA HIS A 80 -39.73 -1.18 -4.93
C HIS A 80 -39.62 -2.65 -5.35
N LYS A 81 -39.81 -3.56 -4.40
CA LYS A 81 -39.95 -5.00 -4.63
C LYS A 81 -41.41 -5.36 -4.84
#